data_AF-A0A024HKH3-F1
#
_entry.id   AF-A0A024HKH3-F1
#
_cell.length_a   1.000
_cell.length_b   1.000
_cell.length_c   1.000
_cell.angle_alpha   90.00
_cell.angle_beta   90.00
_cell.angle_gamma   90.00
#
_symmetry.space_group_name_H-M   'P 1'
#
loop_
_entity.id
_entity.type
_entity.pdbx_description
1 polymer ?
#
loop_
_entity_poly.entity_id
_entity_poly.type
_entity_poly.pdbx_seq_one_letter_code
_entity_poly.pdbx_strand_id
1 'polypeptide(L)' 'MTDIDPTRCPLCGQRNRCAQADPAADGTSCWCFETAIDPVALQRIAPESVDRACLCPRCAQNLPPEDEPT' A
#
# COMPACT_ATOMS: atom_id res chain seq x y z
N MET A 1 12.50 -12.35 -12.35
CA MET A 1 11.12 -12.19 -11.85
C MET A 1 11.25 -11.53 -10.50
N THR A 2 10.91 -10.25 -10.41
CA THR A 2 10.96 -9.51 -9.14
C THR A 2 9.86 -10.05 -8.25
N ASP A 3 10.24 -10.73 -7.18
CA ASP A 3 9.29 -11.24 -6.20
C ASP A 3 8.61 -10.06 -5.51
N ILE A 4 7.29 -9.96 -5.66
CA ILE A 4 6.50 -8.90 -5.03
C ILE A 4 6.17 -9.35 -3.62
N ASP A 5 6.72 -8.65 -2.63
CA ASP A 5 6.40 -8.86 -1.22
C ASP A 5 4.98 -8.31 -0.95
N PRO A 6 3.99 -9.17 -0.66
CA PRO A 6 2.60 -8.75 -0.44
C PRO A 6 2.43 -7.87 0.80
N THR A 7 3.42 -7.83 1.71
CA THR A 7 3.41 -7.04 2.95
C THR A 7 4.02 -5.64 2.77
N ARG A 8 4.55 -5.34 1.59
CA ARG A 8 5.20 -4.05 1.26
C ARG A 8 4.41 -3.26 0.23
N CYS A 9 4.45 -1.94 0.37
CA CYS A 9 3.82 -1.01 -0.55
C CYS A 9 4.61 -0.97 -1.87
N PRO A 10 3.96 -1.18 -3.04
CA PRO A 10 4.64 -1.17 -4.33
C PRO A 10 5.16 0.22 -4.73
N LEU A 11 4.65 1.30 -4.13
CA LEU A 11 5.06 2.66 -4.46
C LEU A 11 6.28 3.16 -3.66
N CYS A 12 6.45 2.70 -2.42
CA CYS A 12 7.50 3.22 -1.54
C CYS A 12 8.34 2.15 -0.83
N GLY A 13 8.02 0.86 -1.00
CA GLY A 13 8.74 -0.27 -0.40
C GLY A 13 8.57 -0.43 1.13
N GLN A 14 7.87 0.49 1.81
CA GLN A 14 7.57 0.42 3.24
C GLN A 14 6.44 -0.59 3.53
N ARG A 15 6.25 -0.99 4.80
CA ARG A 15 5.14 -1.88 5.16
C ARG A 15 3.79 -1.26 4.79
N ASN A 16 2.93 -2.06 4.15
CA ASN A 16 1.59 -1.61 3.75
C ASN A 16 0.57 -1.62 4.89
N ARG A 17 0.89 -2.30 6.00
CA ARG A 17 0.01 -2.48 7.17
C ARG A 17 -1.32 -3.15 6.83
N CYS A 18 -1.37 -3.91 5.74
CA CYS A 18 -2.58 -4.60 5.34
C CYS A 18 -2.76 -5.87 6.17
N ALA A 19 -3.81 -5.92 6.99
CA ALA A 19 -4.16 -7.10 7.77
C ALA A 19 -4.46 -8.32 6.87
N GLN A 20 -5.02 -8.12 5.68
CA GLN A 20 -5.33 -9.22 4.76
C GLN A 20 -4.10 -9.81 4.06
N ALA A 21 -2.99 -9.07 4.02
CA ALA A 21 -1.73 -9.53 3.42
C ALA A 21 -0.74 -10.06 4.47
N ASP A 22 -1.02 -9.83 5.76
CA ASP A 22 -0.20 -10.30 6.87
C ASP A 22 -0.80 -11.60 7.43
N PRO A 23 -0.15 -12.76 7.24
CA PRO A 23 -0.65 -14.02 7.78
C PRO A 23 -0.66 -14.05 9.32
N ALA A 24 -0.01 -13.11 10.00
CA ALA A 24 -0.08 -12.97 11.46
C ALA A 24 -1.28 -12.12 11.93
N ALA A 25 -1.99 -11.45 11.02
CA ALA A 25 -3.16 -10.66 11.34
C ALA A 25 -4.43 -11.52 11.22
N ASP A 26 -4.77 -12.24 12.29
CA ASP A 26 -5.92 -13.13 12.39
C ASP A 26 -7.27 -12.40 12.21
N GLY A 27 -7.73 -12.26 10.95
CA GLY A 27 -9.08 -11.83 10.62
C GLY A 27 -9.46 -10.41 11.07
N THR A 28 -8.47 -9.56 11.35
CA THR A 28 -8.71 -8.17 11.78
C THR A 28 -9.13 -7.29 10.59
N SER A 29 -10.01 -6.32 10.86
CA SER A 29 -10.35 -5.29 9.85
C SER A 29 -9.08 -4.55 9.43
N CYS A 30 -8.90 -4.37 8.12
CA CYS A 30 -7.78 -3.61 7.60
C CYS A 30 -8.10 -2.10 7.63
N TRP A 31 -7.10 -1.27 7.94
CA TRP A 31 -7.24 0.19 7.92
C TRP A 31 -7.80 0.73 6.58
N CYS A 32 -7.55 0.03 5.47
CA CYS A 32 -7.99 0.47 4.15
C CYS A 32 -9.51 0.36 3.95
N PHE A 33 -10.22 -0.38 4.80
CA PHE A 33 -11.68 -0.47 4.73
C PHE A 33 -12.38 0.78 5.27
N GLU A 34 -11.71 1.54 6.12
CA GLU A 34 -12.24 2.75 6.77
C GLU A 34 -11.67 4.03 6.16
N THR A 35 -10.79 3.90 5.16
CA THR A 35 -10.07 5.02 4.53
C THR A 35 -10.33 5.05 3.03
N ALA A 36 -10.67 6.23 2.50
CA ALA A 36 -10.75 6.41 1.06
C ALA A 36 -9.34 6.33 0.44
N ILE A 37 -9.18 5.47 -0.56
CA ILE A 37 -7.94 5.36 -1.35
C ILE A 37 -8.02 6.34 -2.52
N ASP A 38 -7.03 7.21 -2.65
CA ASP A 38 -6.93 8.17 -3.72
C ASP A 38 -6.76 7.45 -5.08
N PRO A 39 -7.62 7.71 -6.08
CA PRO A 39 -7.53 7.05 -7.39
C PRO A 39 -6.25 7.42 -8.16
N VAL A 40 -5.61 8.55 -7.87
CA VAL A 40 -4.31 8.92 -8.42
C VAL A 40 -3.22 8.01 -7.88
N ALA A 41 -3.31 7.61 -6.61
CA ALA A 41 -2.36 6.65 -6.04
C ALA A 41 -2.45 5.28 -6.73
N LEU A 42 -3.67 4.82 -7.06
CA LEU A 42 -3.88 3.56 -7.77
C LEU A 42 -3.27 3.58 -9.18
N GLN A 43 -3.38 4.69 -9.90
CA GLN A 43 -2.82 4.86 -11.24
C GLN A 43 -1.28 4.82 -11.28
N ARG A 44 -0.62 5.04 -10.14
CA ARG A 44 0.85 5.00 -10.02
C ARG A 44 1.39 3.59 -9.81
N ILE A 45 0.52 2.62 -9.56
CA ILE A 45 0.94 1.23 -9.31
C ILE A 45 1.43 0.62 -10.62
N ALA A 46 2.61 0.02 -10.59
CA ALA A 46 3.14 -0.71 -11.74
C ALA A 46 2.20 -1.89 -12.09
N PRO A 47 1.89 -2.16 -13.36
CA PRO A 47 0.91 -3.19 -13.76
C PRO A 47 1.19 -4.57 -13.16
N GLU A 48 2.45 -4.94 -13.01
CA GLU A 48 2.90 -6.20 -12.40
C GLU A 48 2.58 -6.31 -10.89
N SER A 49 2.34 -5.18 -10.22
CA SER A 49 2.06 -5.08 -8.78
C SER A 49 0.58 -4.99 -8.45
N VAL A 50 -0.28 -4.80 -9.46
CA VAL A 50 -1.74 -4.79 -9.28
C VAL A 50 -2.21 -6.17 -8.84
N ASP A 51 -3.11 -6.22 -7.86
CA ASP A 51 -3.61 -7.45 -7.23
C ASP A 51 -2.54 -8.33 -6.55
N ARG A 52 -1.32 -7.80 -6.34
CA ARG A 52 -0.21 -8.51 -5.69
C ARG A 52 0.18 -7.95 -4.33
N ALA A 53 0.07 -6.63 -4.14
CA ALA A 53 0.42 -5.97 -2.89
C ALA A 53 -0.46 -4.73 -2.62
N CYS A 54 -0.74 -4.45 -1.35
CA CYS A 54 -1.53 -3.29 -0.94
C CYS A 54 -0.68 -2.01 -0.84
N LEU A 55 -1.29 -0.84 -1.02
CA LEU A 55 -0.69 0.45 -0.69
C LEU A 55 -0.51 0.59 0.83
N CYS A 56 0.41 1.45 1.29
CA CYS A 56 0.45 1.90 2.69
C CYS A 56 -0.48 3.11 2.90
N PRO A 57 -0.85 3.46 4.15
CA PRO A 57 -1.75 4.59 4.42
C PRO A 57 -1.30 5.92 3.80
N ARG A 58 0.01 6.19 3.77
CA ARG A 58 0.58 7.43 3.20
C ARG A 58 0.41 7.47 1.69
N CYS A 59 0.81 6.41 1.01
CA CYS A 59 0.70 6.29 -0.44
C CYS A 59 -0.76 6.24 -0.91
N ALA A 60 -1.64 5.58 -0.15
CA ALA A 60 -3.07 5.52 -0.43
C ALA A 60 -3.74 6.90 -0.37
N GLN A 61 -3.23 7.83 0.44
CA GLN A 61 -3.68 9.23 0.50
C GLN A 61 -2.92 10.14 -0.47
N ASN A 62 -2.06 9.58 -1.34
CA ASN A 62 -1.22 10.31 -2.29
C ASN A 62 -0.41 11.46 -1.64
N LEU A 63 0.04 11.26 -0.40
CA LEU A 63 0.85 12.25 0.29
C LEU A 63 2.27 12.32 -0.30
N PRO A 64 2.89 13.51 -0.33
CA PRO A 64 4.27 13.67 -0.77
C PRO A 64 5.25 12.89 0.14
N PRO A 65 6.45 12.56 -0.35
CA PRO A 65 7.50 12.01 0.50
C PRO A 65 7.87 13.01 1.62
N GLU A 66 8.11 12.50 2.84
CA GLU A 66 8.37 13.33 4.03
C GLU A 66 9.64 14.19 3.95
N ASP A 67 10.50 13.97 2.93
CA ASP A 67 11.77 14.69 2.74
C ASP A 67 11.67 15.96 1.88
N GLU A 68 10.48 16.35 1.40
CA GLU A 68 10.28 17.65 0.73
C GLU A 68 9.85 18.71 1.75
N PRO A 69 10.70 19.71 2.08
CA PRO A 69 10.28 20.84 2.87
C PRO A 69 9.30 21.68 2.04
N THR A 70 8.12 21.94 2.61
CA THR A 70 7.17 22.94 2.10
C THR A 70 7.80 24.32 2.05
#